data_AF-A0A923KYD8-F1
#
_entry.id   AF-A0A923KYD8-F1
#
_cell.length_a   1.000
_cell.length_b   1.000
_cell.length_c   1.000
_cell.angle_alpha   90.00
_cell.angle_beta   90.00
_cell.angle_gamma   90.00
#
_symmetry.space_group_name_H-M   'P 1'
#
loop_
_entity.id
_entity.type
_entity.pdbx_description
1 polymer ?
#
loop_
_entity_poly.entity_id
_entity_poly.type
_entity_poly.pdbx_seq_one_letter_code
_entity_poly.pdbx_strand_id
1 'polypeptide(L)'
;MKLGDLPIGARVCDQGGEAAFLVAAQNHPGYAGTTLLAEKVLGVRCLDAAEPQRRQVSIFERVWQFGSNDYATSNLHQWLNSQETDWFHPQHEEDCPPSTPYLRYGEQPYDGLPGYLSGFSKTFLAQMLVSQVPVLRRTEQGKAELTWVKARVFLPSRTELNKGDECGVAEGKPLPLLWDQRIFKAVPQESELKKHGRSWNPGRATAPEDAPQIYDPRYGWWYWMRTPSSLYAFLTRVASPYGAVSYTYANNDVVGVRPLMNLDAGTQVEGDGQIDETYTIV
;
A
#
# COMPACT_ATOMS: atom_id res chain seq x y z
N MET A 1 -21.52 18.20 6.52
CA MET A 1 -21.90 17.43 5.30
C MET A 1 -21.61 15.96 5.59
N LYS A 2 -22.16 14.99 4.86
CA LYS A 2 -21.76 13.59 5.03
C LYS A 2 -20.68 13.21 4.02
N LEU A 3 -19.75 12.35 4.43
CA LEU A 3 -18.70 11.82 3.57
C LEU A 3 -19.26 11.14 2.31
N GLY A 4 -20.39 10.45 2.44
CA GLY A 4 -21.09 9.78 1.33
C GLY A 4 -21.70 10.73 0.29
N ASP A 5 -21.83 12.02 0.63
CA ASP A 5 -22.37 13.04 -0.28
C ASP A 5 -21.26 13.73 -1.09
N LEU A 6 -19.99 13.49 -0.75
CA LEU A 6 -18.85 14.08 -1.45
C LEU A 6 -18.65 13.47 -2.85
N PRO A 7 -18.29 14.28 -3.86
CA PRO A 7 -18.01 13.78 -5.20
C PRO A 7 -16.73 12.94 -5.22
N ILE A 8 -16.63 12.04 -6.21
CA ILE A 8 -15.40 11.30 -6.49
C ILE A 8 -14.27 12.31 -6.76
N GLY A 9 -13.13 12.11 -6.09
CA GLY A 9 -11.97 13.00 -6.15
C GLY A 9 -11.96 14.11 -5.09
N ALA A 10 -13.02 14.27 -4.28
CA ALA A 10 -12.99 15.17 -3.14
C ALA A 10 -11.86 14.79 -2.17
N ARG A 11 -11.18 15.79 -1.61
CA ARG A 11 -10.05 15.62 -0.71
C ARG A 11 -10.52 15.60 0.74
N VAL A 12 -10.10 14.60 1.50
CA VAL A 12 -10.55 14.35 2.88
C VAL A 12 -9.31 14.13 3.76
N CYS A 13 -9.32 14.63 4.99
CA CYS A 13 -8.26 14.38 5.97
C CYS A 13 -8.80 14.09 7.37
N ASP A 14 -7.94 13.51 8.20
CA ASP A 14 -8.16 13.36 9.64
C ASP A 14 -7.93 14.71 10.36
N GLN A 15 -8.58 14.90 11.50
CA GLN A 15 -8.43 16.08 12.33
C GLN A 15 -6.99 16.21 12.85
N GLY A 16 -6.28 17.26 12.42
CA GLY A 16 -4.87 17.47 12.75
C GLY A 16 -3.90 16.51 12.06
N GLY A 17 -4.40 15.65 11.17
CA GLY A 17 -3.60 14.74 10.36
C GLY A 17 -2.99 15.44 9.15
N GLU A 18 -1.76 15.07 8.81
CA GLU A 18 -1.06 15.62 7.64
C GLU A 18 -1.46 14.89 6.33
N ALA A 19 -1.86 13.62 6.43
CA ALA A 19 -2.22 12.80 5.29
C ALA A 19 -3.61 13.19 4.75
N ALA A 20 -3.66 13.41 3.44
CA ALA A 20 -4.90 13.62 2.71
C ALA A 20 -5.25 12.40 1.85
N PHE A 21 -6.55 12.18 1.69
CA PHE A 21 -7.13 11.09 0.94
C PHE A 21 -8.12 11.62 -0.09
N LEU A 22 -8.28 10.90 -1.18
CA LEU A 22 -9.25 11.20 -2.23
C LEU A 22 -10.42 10.24 -2.14
N VAL A 23 -11.65 10.74 -2.29
CA VAL A 23 -12.84 9.89 -2.47
C VAL A 23 -12.67 9.07 -3.74
N ALA A 24 -12.35 7.80 -3.59
CA ALA A 24 -12.08 6.88 -4.70
C ALA A 24 -13.38 6.30 -5.28
N ALA A 25 -14.35 6.03 -4.41
CA ALA A 25 -15.64 5.46 -4.75
C ALA A 25 -16.68 5.71 -3.65
N GLN A 26 -17.95 5.75 -4.04
CA GLN A 26 -19.10 5.68 -3.14
C GLN A 26 -19.81 4.34 -3.36
N ASN A 27 -20.06 3.57 -2.28
CA ASN A 27 -20.71 2.25 -2.33
C ASN A 27 -20.07 1.30 -3.37
N HIS A 28 -18.73 1.21 -3.36
CA HIS A 28 -18.00 0.39 -4.32
C HIS A 28 -18.40 -1.09 -4.22
N PRO A 29 -18.67 -1.82 -5.32
CA PRO A 29 -19.04 -3.23 -5.24
C PRO A 29 -18.00 -4.07 -4.49
N GLY A 30 -18.42 -4.70 -3.40
CA GLY A 30 -17.55 -5.48 -2.49
C GLY A 30 -17.13 -4.72 -1.23
N TYR A 31 -17.33 -3.40 -1.18
CA TYR A 31 -17.04 -2.54 -0.03
C TYR A 31 -18.27 -1.77 0.44
N ALA A 32 -18.32 -1.51 1.74
CA ALA A 32 -19.33 -0.66 2.35
C ALA A 32 -18.80 0.78 2.47
N GLY A 33 -19.72 1.74 2.44
CA GLY A 33 -19.43 3.15 2.71
C GLY A 33 -18.65 3.84 1.59
N THR A 34 -17.74 4.73 1.99
CA THR A 34 -16.90 5.54 1.10
C THR A 34 -15.49 4.94 1.04
N THR A 35 -15.02 4.59 -0.16
CA THR A 35 -13.64 4.16 -0.36
C THR A 35 -12.76 5.39 -0.56
N LEU A 36 -11.70 5.50 0.22
CA LEU A 36 -10.69 6.53 0.15
C LEU A 36 -9.37 5.96 -0.39
N LEU A 37 -8.65 6.73 -1.19
CA LEU A 37 -7.28 6.44 -1.65
C LEU A 37 -6.34 7.52 -1.12
N ALA A 38 -5.21 7.13 -0.53
CA ALA A 38 -4.19 8.10 -0.15
C ALA A 38 -3.77 8.96 -1.35
N GLU A 39 -3.80 10.29 -1.19
CA GLU A 39 -3.47 11.21 -2.27
C GLU A 39 -1.99 11.08 -2.66
N LYS A 40 -1.13 10.92 -1.65
CA LYS A 40 0.33 10.86 -1.74
C LYS A 40 0.85 9.48 -1.36
N VAL A 41 2.13 9.25 -1.64
CA VAL A 41 2.88 8.17 -1.01
C VAL A 41 3.22 8.59 0.42
N LEU A 42 2.69 7.85 1.40
CA LEU A 42 2.76 8.20 2.82
C LEU A 42 4.04 7.72 3.52
N GLY A 43 4.84 6.92 2.81
CA GLY A 43 6.05 6.27 3.31
C GLY A 43 6.57 5.29 2.28
N VAL A 44 7.83 4.87 2.42
CA VAL A 44 8.38 3.71 1.69
C VAL A 44 8.66 2.57 2.66
N ARG A 45 8.19 1.37 2.31
CA ARG A 45 8.26 0.20 3.19
C ARG A 45 8.35 -1.04 2.31
N CYS A 46 9.05 -2.08 2.75
CA CYS A 46 8.93 -3.36 2.09
C CYS A 46 7.53 -3.92 2.29
N LEU A 47 7.06 -4.72 1.34
CA LEU A 47 5.85 -5.52 1.54
C LEU A 47 6.09 -6.55 2.64
N ASP A 48 7.22 -7.26 2.53
CA ASP A 48 7.55 -8.38 3.40
C ASP A 48 9.06 -8.58 3.51
N ALA A 49 9.54 -9.05 4.66
CA ALA A 49 10.96 -9.24 4.93
C ALA A 49 11.49 -10.54 4.31
N ALA A 50 12.80 -10.61 4.02
CA ALA A 50 13.43 -11.87 3.63
C ALA A 50 13.40 -12.89 4.79
N GLU A 51 13.18 -14.18 4.45
CA GLU A 51 13.07 -15.28 5.40
C GLU A 51 14.29 -16.22 5.32
N PRO A 52 15.50 -15.83 5.77
CA PRO A 52 16.74 -16.56 5.47
C PRO A 52 16.80 -17.99 5.99
N GLN A 53 15.95 -18.35 6.96
CA GLN A 53 15.83 -19.72 7.46
C GLN A 53 15.01 -20.63 6.54
N ARG A 54 14.24 -20.06 5.62
CA ARG A 54 13.45 -20.82 4.66
C ARG A 54 14.34 -21.52 3.66
N ARG A 55 14.07 -22.80 3.42
CA ARG A 55 14.85 -23.63 2.50
C ARG A 55 14.80 -23.07 1.07
N GLN A 56 15.95 -22.97 0.43
CA GLN A 56 16.05 -22.70 -1.01
C GLN A 56 15.54 -23.91 -1.81
N VAL A 57 14.46 -23.71 -2.58
CA VAL A 57 13.86 -24.79 -3.39
C VAL A 57 14.07 -24.57 -4.89
N SER A 58 13.81 -23.36 -5.42
CA SER A 58 13.94 -23.09 -6.86
C SER A 58 14.18 -21.61 -7.16
N ILE A 59 14.44 -21.27 -8.43
CA ILE A 59 14.54 -19.87 -8.88
C ILE A 59 13.20 -19.10 -8.79
N PHE A 60 12.07 -19.81 -8.71
CA PHE A 60 10.73 -19.23 -8.57
C PHE A 60 10.29 -19.07 -7.11
N GLU A 61 11.03 -19.66 -6.16
CA GLU A 61 10.71 -19.76 -4.73
C GLU A 61 11.78 -19.10 -3.83
N ARG A 62 12.32 -17.95 -4.25
CA ARG A 62 13.39 -17.24 -3.52
C ARG A 62 12.90 -16.36 -2.35
N VAL A 63 11.87 -16.80 -1.65
CA VAL A 63 11.34 -16.08 -0.47
C VAL A 63 12.42 -15.87 0.60
N TRP A 64 13.31 -16.86 0.76
CA TRP A 64 14.46 -16.78 1.66
C TRP A 64 15.39 -15.59 1.44
N GLN A 65 15.42 -15.03 0.22
CA GLN A 65 16.28 -13.91 -0.16
C GLN A 65 15.51 -12.59 -0.28
N PHE A 66 14.23 -12.66 -0.64
CA PHE A 66 13.49 -11.53 -1.18
C PHE A 66 12.11 -11.29 -0.55
N GLY A 67 11.74 -12.09 0.45
CA GLY A 67 10.45 -12.02 1.13
C GLY A 67 9.30 -12.64 0.35
N SER A 68 8.16 -12.84 1.03
CA SER A 68 6.97 -13.44 0.44
C SER A 68 6.14 -12.41 -0.29
N ASN A 69 5.56 -12.79 -1.43
CA ASN A 69 4.57 -11.96 -2.12
C ASN A 69 3.13 -12.21 -1.68
N ASP A 70 2.90 -13.07 -0.68
CA ASP A 70 1.58 -13.30 -0.11
C ASP A 70 1.17 -12.11 0.77
N TYR A 71 0.29 -11.26 0.26
CA TYR A 71 -0.17 -10.08 0.98
C TYR A 71 -0.85 -10.43 2.31
N ALA A 72 -1.52 -11.59 2.40
CA ALA A 72 -2.30 -11.94 3.58
C ALA A 72 -1.44 -12.18 4.82
N THR A 73 -0.23 -12.70 4.64
CA THR A 73 0.74 -12.93 5.72
C THR A 73 1.84 -11.88 5.76
N SER A 74 1.77 -10.86 4.90
CA SER A 74 2.84 -9.88 4.78
C SER A 74 2.95 -8.96 6.01
N ASN A 75 4.20 -8.62 6.34
CA ASN A 75 4.52 -7.60 7.34
C ASN A 75 3.75 -6.29 7.14
N LEU A 76 3.64 -5.82 5.89
CA LEU A 76 2.96 -4.57 5.58
C LEU A 76 1.45 -4.63 5.85
N HIS A 77 0.80 -5.77 5.59
CA HIS A 77 -0.62 -5.94 5.92
C HIS A 77 -0.86 -5.86 7.43
N GLN A 78 -0.01 -6.53 8.23
CA GLN A 78 -0.08 -6.51 9.68
C GLN A 78 0.15 -5.10 10.23
N TRP A 79 1.21 -4.40 9.78
CA TRP A 79 1.51 -3.04 10.20
C TRP A 79 0.40 -2.05 9.85
N LEU A 80 -0.14 -2.11 8.63
CA LEU A 80 -1.23 -1.24 8.17
C LEU A 80 -2.50 -1.35 9.03
N ASN A 81 -2.70 -2.47 9.71
CA ASN A 81 -3.90 -2.77 10.48
C ASN A 81 -3.66 -2.83 12.00
N SER A 82 -2.49 -2.39 12.48
CA SER A 82 -2.15 -2.41 13.91
C SER A 82 -2.18 -1.01 14.54
N GLN A 83 -2.60 -0.96 15.81
CA GLN A 83 -2.46 0.20 16.71
C GLN A 83 -1.39 -0.03 17.78
N GLU A 84 -0.75 -1.20 17.80
CA GLU A 84 0.26 -1.58 18.79
C GLU A 84 1.58 -0.88 18.48
N THR A 85 2.35 -0.57 19.52
CA THR A 85 3.75 -0.14 19.34
C THR A 85 4.60 -1.29 18.83
N ASP A 86 4.45 -2.47 19.43
CA ASP A 86 5.11 -3.72 19.05
C ASP A 86 4.14 -4.57 18.22
N TRP A 87 3.91 -4.15 16.98
CA TRP A 87 2.87 -4.70 16.11
C TRP A 87 3.23 -6.02 15.44
N PHE A 88 4.53 -6.34 15.34
CA PHE A 88 4.99 -7.49 14.58
C PHE A 88 4.77 -8.78 15.38
N HIS A 89 4.02 -9.70 14.79
CA HIS A 89 3.80 -11.05 15.30
C HIS A 89 4.01 -12.04 14.15
N PRO A 90 5.01 -12.95 14.23
CA PRO A 90 5.30 -13.93 13.17
C PRO A 90 4.03 -14.68 12.72
N GLN A 91 3.77 -14.71 11.41
CA GLN A 91 2.63 -15.45 10.82
C GLN A 91 2.96 -16.93 10.57
N HIS A 92 4.25 -17.28 10.56
CA HIS A 92 4.77 -18.64 10.46
C HIS A 92 6.19 -18.72 11.05
N GLU A 93 6.77 -19.92 11.10
CA GLU A 93 8.03 -20.17 11.83
C GLU A 93 9.25 -19.43 11.26
N GLU A 94 9.30 -19.26 9.94
CA GLU A 94 10.41 -18.59 9.25
C GLU A 94 10.19 -17.08 9.05
N ASP A 95 9.04 -16.55 9.49
CA ASP A 95 8.67 -15.15 9.30
C ASP A 95 9.64 -14.23 10.05
N CYS A 96 10.04 -13.15 9.40
CA CYS A 96 11.02 -12.21 9.90
C CYS A 96 10.43 -10.80 9.98
N PRO A 97 10.78 -10.02 11.02
CA PRO A 97 10.36 -8.63 11.09
C PRO A 97 10.99 -7.82 9.95
N PRO A 98 10.39 -6.69 9.54
CA PRO A 98 10.95 -5.81 8.51
C PRO A 98 12.08 -4.93 9.06
N SER A 99 13.11 -5.59 9.59
CA SER A 99 14.32 -4.98 10.15
C SER A 99 15.46 -4.99 9.11
N THR A 100 16.42 -4.07 9.25
CA THR A 100 17.49 -3.79 8.26
C THR A 100 18.13 -5.03 7.60
N PRO A 101 18.53 -6.11 8.32
CA PRO A 101 19.18 -7.27 7.70
C PRO A 101 18.34 -8.02 6.67
N TYR A 102 17.01 -7.87 6.73
CA TYR A 102 16.07 -8.61 5.89
C TYR A 102 15.50 -7.77 4.74
N LEU A 103 15.89 -6.50 4.65
CA LEU A 103 15.48 -5.57 3.61
C LEU A 103 16.47 -5.55 2.45
N ARG A 104 15.99 -5.19 1.27
CA ARG A 104 16.80 -5.12 0.06
C ARG A 104 17.89 -4.06 0.13
N TYR A 105 17.55 -2.87 0.62
CA TYR A 105 18.48 -1.75 0.76
C TYR A 105 18.88 -1.52 2.22
N GLY A 106 18.06 -1.95 3.18
CA GLY A 106 18.40 -1.84 4.61
C GLY A 106 18.19 -0.44 5.18
N GLU A 107 17.42 0.39 4.49
CA GLU A 107 17.33 1.83 4.73
C GLU A 107 16.04 2.22 5.46
N GLN A 108 14.97 1.46 5.26
CA GLN A 108 13.63 1.82 5.73
C GLN A 108 12.99 0.70 6.57
N PRO A 109 13.66 0.25 7.65
CA PRO A 109 13.02 -0.65 8.61
C PRO A 109 11.84 0.04 9.29
N TYR A 110 10.84 -0.76 9.66
CA TYR A 110 9.63 -0.26 10.29
C TYR A 110 9.08 -1.16 11.40
N ASP A 111 9.84 -2.18 11.78
CA ASP A 111 9.59 -3.01 12.95
C ASP A 111 9.61 -2.20 14.25
N GLY A 112 10.46 -1.17 14.33
CA GLY A 112 10.50 -0.23 15.47
C GLY A 112 9.52 0.93 15.41
N LEU A 113 8.63 1.00 14.40
CA LEU A 113 7.61 2.04 14.31
C LEU A 113 6.28 1.53 14.89
N PRO A 114 5.49 2.39 15.54
CA PRO A 114 4.11 2.03 15.88
C PRO A 114 3.31 1.60 14.65
N GLY A 115 2.34 0.71 14.87
CA GLY A 115 1.38 0.29 13.85
C GLY A 115 0.70 1.49 13.18
N TYR A 116 0.40 1.39 11.89
CA TYR A 116 -0.07 2.50 11.08
C TYR A 116 -1.33 3.18 11.64
N LEU A 117 -2.24 2.40 12.24
CA LEU A 117 -3.49 2.92 12.78
C LEU A 117 -3.28 3.78 14.03
N SER A 118 -2.14 3.68 14.72
CA SER A 118 -1.85 4.52 15.89
C SER A 118 -1.65 5.99 15.54
N GLY A 119 -1.46 6.31 14.25
CA GLY A 119 -1.28 7.68 13.76
C GLY A 119 -2.59 8.45 13.54
N PHE A 120 -3.75 7.80 13.66
CA PHE A 120 -5.05 8.43 13.43
C PHE A 120 -5.74 8.85 14.73
N SER A 121 -6.58 9.88 14.64
CA SER A 121 -7.45 10.31 15.73
C SER A 121 -8.48 9.23 16.08
N LYS A 122 -8.95 9.25 17.34
CA LYS A 122 -10.02 8.34 17.79
C LYS A 122 -11.30 8.51 16.96
N THR A 123 -11.60 9.75 16.56
CA THR A 123 -12.75 10.07 15.72
C THR A 123 -12.63 9.36 14.38
N PHE A 124 -11.50 9.49 13.69
CA PHE A 124 -11.26 8.82 12.41
C PHE A 124 -11.32 7.29 12.54
N LEU A 125 -10.63 6.73 13.53
CA LEU A 125 -10.60 5.29 13.79
C LEU A 125 -11.99 4.69 14.07
N ALA A 126 -12.89 5.46 14.66
CA ALA A 126 -14.27 5.04 14.92
C ALA A 126 -15.12 4.98 13.64
N GLN A 127 -14.76 5.73 12.60
CA GLN A 127 -15.46 5.76 11.32
C GLN A 127 -14.95 4.72 10.33
N MET A 128 -13.77 4.15 10.56
CA MET A 128 -13.17 3.14 9.69
C MET A 128 -13.94 1.82 9.72
N LEU A 129 -14.26 1.30 8.54
CA LEU A 129 -14.94 0.03 8.35
C LEU A 129 -13.93 -1.10 8.15
N VAL A 130 -14.21 -2.25 8.79
CA VAL A 130 -13.50 -3.49 8.47
C VAL A 130 -14.06 -4.08 7.19
N SER A 131 -13.21 -4.24 6.19
CA SER A 131 -13.57 -4.72 4.86
C SER A 131 -13.08 -6.14 4.65
N GLN A 132 -13.86 -6.94 3.90
CA GLN A 132 -13.43 -8.23 3.38
C GLN A 132 -12.70 -7.97 2.04
N VAL A 133 -11.38 -7.84 2.09
CA VAL A 133 -10.56 -7.45 0.94
C VAL A 133 -10.18 -8.71 0.15
N PRO A 134 -10.50 -8.79 -1.16
CA PRO A 134 -10.05 -9.89 -2.00
C PRO A 134 -8.55 -9.75 -2.26
N VAL A 135 -7.81 -10.84 -2.07
CA VAL A 135 -6.37 -10.90 -2.28
C VAL A 135 -6.06 -12.14 -3.12
N LEU A 136 -5.22 -11.98 -4.12
CA LEU A 136 -4.77 -13.11 -4.90
C LEU A 136 -3.56 -13.76 -4.19
N ARG A 137 -3.60 -15.08 -3.98
CA ARG A 137 -2.51 -15.86 -3.40
C ARG A 137 -1.93 -16.78 -4.45
N ARG A 138 -0.62 -16.71 -4.66
CA ARG A 138 0.09 -17.66 -5.53
C ARG A 138 0.07 -19.05 -4.88
N THR A 139 -0.36 -20.06 -5.63
CA THR A 139 -0.39 -21.46 -5.17
C THR A 139 0.75 -22.27 -5.77
N GLU A 140 1.02 -22.07 -7.06
CA GLU A 140 2.14 -22.64 -7.78
C GLU A 140 2.55 -21.74 -8.96
N GLN A 141 3.60 -22.09 -9.69
CA GLN A 141 4.10 -21.27 -10.79
C GLN A 141 3.02 -21.03 -11.86
N GLY A 142 2.64 -19.76 -12.04
CA GLY A 142 1.65 -19.33 -13.02
C GLY A 142 0.21 -19.54 -12.58
N LYS A 143 -0.03 -20.04 -11.35
CA LYS A 143 -1.37 -20.21 -10.79
C LYS A 143 -1.53 -19.46 -9.48
N ALA A 144 -2.72 -18.93 -9.31
CA ALA A 144 -3.09 -18.23 -8.11
C ALA A 144 -4.59 -18.43 -7.85
N GLU A 145 -4.98 -18.28 -6.60
CA GLU A 145 -6.37 -18.38 -6.16
C GLU A 145 -6.78 -17.12 -5.41
N LEU A 146 -8.07 -16.80 -5.48
CA LEU A 146 -8.62 -15.65 -4.76
C LEU A 146 -8.94 -16.07 -3.32
N THR A 147 -8.39 -15.34 -2.36
CA THR A 147 -8.68 -15.47 -0.93
C THR A 147 -9.12 -14.10 -0.38
N TRP A 148 -9.34 -14.01 0.94
CA TRP A 148 -9.83 -12.79 1.57
C TRP A 148 -9.13 -12.52 2.90
N VAL A 149 -8.86 -11.24 3.16
CA VAL A 149 -8.40 -10.75 4.46
C VAL A 149 -9.35 -9.71 5.01
N LYS A 150 -9.40 -9.60 6.34
CA LYS A 150 -10.10 -8.49 7.01
C LYS A 150 -9.12 -7.34 7.19
N ALA A 151 -9.45 -6.17 6.68
CA ALA A 151 -8.61 -4.99 6.78
C ALA A 151 -9.43 -3.71 6.96
N ARG A 152 -8.91 -2.78 7.75
CA ARG A 152 -9.34 -1.37 7.74
C ARG A 152 -8.55 -0.55 6.72
N VAL A 153 -7.28 -0.90 6.54
CA VAL A 153 -6.37 -0.28 5.56
C VAL A 153 -5.73 -1.37 4.72
N PHE A 154 -5.72 -1.19 3.40
CA PHE A 154 -5.20 -2.18 2.47
C PHE A 154 -4.60 -1.53 1.23
N LEU A 155 -3.70 -2.22 0.54
CA LEU A 155 -3.15 -1.72 -0.73
C LEU A 155 -4.15 -1.94 -1.88
N PRO A 156 -4.18 -1.08 -2.92
CA PRO A 156 -5.02 -1.31 -4.10
C PRO A 156 -4.58 -2.57 -4.86
N SER A 157 -5.53 -3.24 -5.51
CA SER A 157 -5.22 -4.34 -6.45
C SER A 157 -4.99 -3.82 -7.86
N ARG A 158 -4.36 -4.64 -8.70
CA ARG A 158 -4.19 -4.39 -10.13
C ARG A 158 -5.54 -4.17 -10.83
N THR A 159 -6.55 -4.95 -10.44
CA THR A 159 -7.93 -4.84 -10.93
C THR A 159 -8.55 -3.49 -10.56
N GLU A 160 -8.44 -3.09 -9.28
CA GLU A 160 -8.97 -1.80 -8.79
C GLU A 160 -8.27 -0.61 -9.42
N LEU A 161 -6.98 -0.74 -9.73
CA LEU A 161 -6.21 0.24 -10.48
C LEU A 161 -6.56 0.29 -11.98
N ASN A 162 -7.52 -0.51 -12.45
CA ASN A 162 -7.91 -0.58 -13.85
C ASN A 162 -6.74 -1.00 -14.77
N LYS A 163 -5.89 -1.93 -14.31
CA LYS A 163 -4.72 -2.43 -15.05
C LYS A 163 -4.81 -3.92 -15.41
N GLY A 164 -6.04 -4.42 -15.48
CA GLY A 164 -6.35 -5.82 -15.74
C GLY A 164 -6.07 -6.73 -14.56
N ASP A 165 -6.15 -8.03 -14.82
CA ASP A 165 -6.18 -9.05 -13.78
C ASP A 165 -4.93 -9.93 -13.86
N GLU A 166 -4.37 -10.28 -12.70
CA GLU A 166 -3.28 -11.26 -12.65
C GLU A 166 -3.87 -12.66 -12.84
N CYS A 167 -3.32 -13.43 -13.78
CA CYS A 167 -3.85 -14.74 -14.19
C CYS A 167 -5.34 -14.75 -14.58
N GLY A 168 -5.89 -13.61 -15.00
CA GLY A 168 -7.32 -13.51 -15.37
C GLY A 168 -8.28 -13.59 -14.18
N VAL A 169 -7.80 -13.44 -12.94
CA VAL A 169 -8.62 -13.44 -11.72
C VAL A 169 -8.74 -12.02 -11.17
N ALA A 170 -9.96 -11.50 -11.14
CA ALA A 170 -10.25 -10.15 -10.67
C ALA A 170 -10.21 -10.04 -9.14
N GLU A 171 -9.44 -9.09 -8.61
CA GLU A 171 -9.36 -8.74 -7.19
C GLU A 171 -10.23 -7.51 -6.86
N GLY A 172 -11.48 -7.50 -7.31
CA GLY A 172 -12.43 -6.40 -7.12
C GLY A 172 -12.95 -5.80 -8.43
N LYS A 173 -13.22 -4.50 -8.45
CA LYS A 173 -13.61 -3.74 -9.66
C LYS A 173 -12.81 -2.45 -9.76
N PRO A 174 -12.61 -1.89 -10.97
CA PRO A 174 -11.96 -0.60 -11.14
C PRO A 174 -12.60 0.50 -10.27
N LEU A 175 -11.78 1.24 -9.53
CA LEU A 175 -12.24 2.38 -8.74
C LEU A 175 -12.61 3.54 -9.67
N PRO A 176 -13.78 4.18 -9.52
CA PRO A 176 -14.20 5.31 -10.35
C PRO A 176 -13.18 6.44 -10.47
N LEU A 177 -12.47 6.75 -9.39
CA LEU A 177 -11.42 7.77 -9.39
C LEU A 177 -10.29 7.48 -10.40
N LEU A 178 -9.99 6.21 -10.67
CA LEU A 178 -8.84 5.79 -11.48
C LEU A 178 -9.16 5.69 -12.98
N TRP A 179 -10.35 6.13 -13.40
CA TRP A 179 -10.59 6.49 -14.80
C TRP A 179 -9.84 7.76 -15.20
N ASP A 180 -9.56 8.65 -14.25
CA ASP A 180 -8.68 9.79 -14.47
C ASP A 180 -7.20 9.36 -14.35
N GLN A 181 -6.49 9.32 -15.49
CA GLN A 181 -5.09 8.90 -15.54
C GLN A 181 -4.15 9.81 -14.73
N ARG A 182 -4.57 11.05 -14.40
CA ARG A 182 -3.75 11.98 -13.59
C ARG A 182 -3.60 11.49 -12.16
N ILE A 183 -4.54 10.69 -11.66
CA ILE A 183 -4.54 10.18 -10.29
C ILE A 183 -3.43 9.14 -10.06
N PHE A 184 -2.92 8.49 -11.10
CA PHE A 184 -1.77 7.59 -10.97
C PHE A 184 -0.50 8.31 -10.53
N LYS A 185 -0.41 9.63 -10.74
CA LYS A 185 0.74 10.44 -10.31
C LYS A 185 0.78 10.55 -8.78
N ALA A 186 1.42 9.56 -8.18
CA ALA A 186 1.74 9.54 -6.78
C ALA A 186 3.10 10.21 -6.57
N VAL A 187 3.16 11.20 -5.69
CA VAL A 187 4.41 11.79 -5.20
C VAL A 187 4.49 11.56 -3.70
N PRO A 188 5.69 11.48 -3.11
CA PRO A 188 5.83 11.39 -1.66
C PRO A 188 5.21 12.59 -0.96
N GLN A 189 4.70 12.35 0.24
CA GLN A 189 4.22 13.40 1.12
C GLN A 189 5.38 14.34 1.52
N GLU A 190 5.06 15.62 1.75
CA GLU A 190 6.10 16.63 1.93
C GLU A 190 6.91 16.43 3.22
N SER A 191 6.28 16.03 4.33
CA SER A 191 7.01 15.70 5.57
C SER A 191 8.00 14.56 5.37
N GLU A 192 7.58 13.52 4.64
CA GLU A 192 8.45 12.39 4.32
C GLU A 192 9.65 12.83 3.48
N LEU A 193 9.44 13.69 2.47
CA LEU A 193 10.54 14.27 1.68
C LEU A 193 11.49 15.11 2.53
N LYS A 194 10.96 15.92 3.45
CA LYS A 194 11.76 16.76 4.35
C LYS A 194 12.57 15.92 5.34
N LYS A 195 11.94 14.88 5.92
CA LYS A 195 12.56 14.00 6.91
C LYS A 195 13.67 13.15 6.29
N HIS A 196 13.43 12.62 5.11
CA HIS A 196 14.29 11.59 4.53
C HIS A 196 15.20 12.09 3.41
N GLY A 197 14.87 13.20 2.73
CA GLY A 197 15.68 13.72 1.62
C GLY A 197 15.95 12.65 0.55
N ARG A 198 17.23 12.35 0.27
CA ARG A 198 17.65 11.29 -0.67
C ARG A 198 17.68 9.86 -0.09
N SER A 199 17.41 9.66 1.21
CA SER A 199 17.44 8.30 1.81
C SER A 199 16.30 7.39 1.32
N TRP A 200 15.24 7.95 0.73
CA TRP A 200 14.23 7.15 0.02
C TRP A 200 14.77 6.53 -1.27
N ASN A 201 15.89 7.05 -1.79
CA ASN A 201 16.48 6.60 -3.03
C ASN A 201 18.01 6.75 -3.06
N PRO A 202 18.75 5.92 -2.30
CA PRO A 202 20.20 5.99 -2.30
C PRO A 202 20.78 5.46 -3.61
N GLY A 203 21.85 6.11 -4.09
CA GLY A 203 22.66 5.55 -5.17
C GLY A 203 23.38 4.29 -4.71
N ARG A 204 23.44 3.25 -5.54
CA ARG A 204 24.06 1.97 -5.18
C ARG A 204 25.47 1.86 -5.75
N ALA A 205 26.48 1.70 -4.89
CA ALA A 205 27.87 1.55 -5.32
C ALA A 205 28.11 0.28 -6.16
N THR A 206 27.37 -0.80 -5.90
CA THR A 206 27.49 -2.09 -6.61
C THR A 206 26.63 -2.20 -7.86
N ALA A 207 25.77 -1.22 -8.12
CA ALA A 207 24.94 -1.16 -9.32
C ALA A 207 24.83 0.30 -9.79
N PRO A 208 25.96 0.92 -10.21
CA PRO A 208 26.00 2.32 -10.61
C PRO A 208 25.12 2.63 -11.83
N GLU A 209 24.81 1.60 -12.63
CA GLU A 209 23.92 1.66 -13.80
C GLU A 209 22.48 1.18 -13.52
N ASP A 210 22.23 0.51 -12.39
CA ASP A 210 20.88 0.43 -11.82
C ASP A 210 20.56 1.78 -11.18
N ALA A 211 20.52 2.83 -12.02
CA ALA A 211 19.95 4.10 -11.64
C ALA A 211 18.57 3.76 -11.05
N PRO A 212 18.36 4.05 -9.76
CA PRO A 212 17.25 3.51 -9.01
C PRO A 212 15.95 3.78 -9.77
N GLN A 213 15.26 2.71 -10.17
CA GLN A 213 14.19 2.69 -11.17
C GLN A 213 13.22 3.88 -11.06
N ILE A 214 13.60 5.03 -11.62
CA ILE A 214 12.80 6.26 -11.72
C ILE A 214 12.09 6.62 -10.39
N TYR A 215 12.81 6.60 -9.27
CA TYR A 215 12.31 7.09 -7.97
C TYR A 215 12.78 8.53 -7.74
N ASP A 216 12.33 9.46 -8.57
CA ASP A 216 12.62 10.88 -8.37
C ASP A 216 11.35 11.56 -7.86
N PRO A 217 11.36 12.21 -6.68
CA PRO A 217 10.20 12.92 -6.15
C PRO A 217 9.60 13.93 -7.14
N ARG A 218 10.40 14.46 -8.07
CA ARG A 218 9.96 15.38 -9.13
C ARG A 218 9.08 14.72 -10.18
N TYR A 219 9.32 13.44 -10.47
CA TYR A 219 8.61 12.68 -11.53
C TYR A 219 7.51 11.79 -10.96
N GLY A 220 7.60 11.42 -9.68
CA GLY A 220 6.64 10.59 -8.96
C GLY A 220 7.29 9.33 -8.42
N TRP A 221 6.53 8.54 -7.68
CA TRP A 221 7.03 7.38 -6.95
C TRP A 221 6.23 6.14 -7.28
N TRP A 222 6.91 4.99 -7.41
CA TRP A 222 6.18 3.74 -7.53
C TRP A 222 5.58 3.35 -6.20
N TYR A 223 4.43 2.69 -6.24
CA TYR A 223 3.75 2.24 -5.05
C TYR A 223 3.23 0.81 -5.19
N TRP A 224 3.10 0.15 -4.05
CA TRP A 224 2.68 -1.24 -3.98
C TRP A 224 1.24 -1.44 -4.47
N MET A 225 1.02 -2.58 -5.10
CA MET A 225 -0.28 -3.23 -5.18
C MET A 225 -0.28 -4.44 -4.25
N ARG A 226 -1.44 -4.86 -3.75
CA ARG A 226 -1.56 -6.16 -3.05
C ARG A 226 -1.45 -7.37 -3.99
N THR A 227 -1.54 -7.15 -5.30
CA THR A 227 -1.50 -8.21 -6.31
C THR A 227 -0.09 -8.84 -6.39
N PRO A 228 0.06 -10.16 -6.24
CA PRO A 228 1.34 -10.84 -6.38
C PRO A 228 1.72 -11.05 -7.85
N SER A 229 2.97 -11.44 -8.09
CA SER A 229 3.32 -12.21 -9.28
C SER A 229 2.87 -13.66 -9.11
N SER A 230 2.14 -14.19 -10.09
CA SER A 230 1.82 -15.63 -10.12
C SER A 230 3.02 -16.51 -10.45
N LEU A 231 4.06 -15.97 -11.10
CA LEU A 231 5.21 -16.74 -11.55
C LEU A 231 6.25 -16.96 -10.44
N TYR A 232 6.53 -15.91 -9.66
CA TYR A 232 7.58 -15.90 -8.66
C TYR A 232 6.99 -15.58 -7.28
N ALA A 233 7.27 -16.40 -6.26
CA ALA A 233 6.72 -16.25 -4.91
C ALA A 233 7.23 -15.05 -4.11
N PHE A 234 8.13 -14.26 -4.70
CA PHE A 234 8.83 -13.15 -4.04
C PHE A 234 8.75 -11.83 -4.81
N LEU A 235 7.98 -11.81 -5.91
CA LEU A 235 7.75 -10.60 -6.71
C LEU A 235 6.32 -10.13 -6.52
N THR A 236 6.16 -8.85 -6.23
CA THR A 236 4.85 -8.21 -6.03
C THR A 236 4.66 -7.10 -7.04
N ARG A 237 3.41 -6.90 -7.49
CA ARG A 237 3.09 -5.86 -8.46
C ARG A 237 3.23 -4.46 -7.85
N VAL A 238 3.70 -3.55 -8.70
CA VAL A 238 3.84 -2.13 -8.37
C VAL A 238 3.27 -1.28 -9.51
N ALA A 239 2.69 -0.14 -9.16
CA ALA A 239 2.28 0.89 -10.11
C ALA A 239 3.33 1.99 -10.16
N SER A 240 3.70 2.39 -11.37
CA SER A 240 4.46 3.61 -11.61
C SER A 240 3.58 4.85 -11.36
N PRO A 241 4.19 6.04 -11.17
CA PRO A 241 3.44 7.30 -11.11
C PRO A 241 2.70 7.65 -12.40
N TYR A 242 2.84 6.87 -13.46
CA TYR A 242 2.15 7.07 -14.74
C TYR A 242 1.20 5.91 -15.08
N GLY A 243 0.94 5.02 -14.12
CA GLY A 243 -0.02 3.92 -14.27
C GLY A 243 0.48 2.71 -15.06
N ALA A 244 1.75 2.67 -15.45
CA ALA A 244 2.38 1.42 -15.89
C ALA A 244 2.53 0.44 -14.72
N VAL A 245 2.37 -0.85 -14.99
CA VAL A 245 2.50 -1.94 -14.01
C VAL A 245 3.84 -2.63 -14.20
N SER A 246 4.53 -2.90 -13.11
CA SER A 246 5.74 -3.72 -13.07
C SER A 246 5.68 -4.66 -11.87
N TYR A 247 6.81 -5.25 -11.51
CA TYR A 247 7.01 -6.01 -10.29
C TYR A 247 8.37 -5.68 -9.68
N THR A 248 8.50 -5.90 -8.39
CA THR A 248 9.78 -5.85 -7.69
C THR A 248 9.77 -6.83 -6.51
N TYR A 249 10.92 -6.98 -5.86
CA TYR A 249 11.12 -7.91 -4.74
C TYR A 249 10.29 -7.49 -3.53
N ALA A 250 9.62 -8.41 -2.85
CA ALA A 250 8.76 -8.10 -1.71
C ALA A 250 9.52 -7.35 -0.58
N ASN A 251 10.81 -7.67 -0.39
CA ASN A 251 11.69 -6.99 0.57
C ASN A 251 12.26 -5.65 0.10
N ASN A 252 11.75 -5.09 -1.00
CA ASN A 252 12.16 -3.78 -1.48
C ASN A 252 11.58 -2.66 -0.60
N ASP A 253 12.43 -2.08 0.24
CA ASP A 253 12.09 -1.08 1.23
C ASP A 253 12.01 0.36 0.70
N VAL A 254 12.18 0.58 -0.61
CA VAL A 254 12.04 1.91 -1.25
C VAL A 254 10.76 2.07 -2.09
N VAL A 255 9.81 1.14 -1.99
CA VAL A 255 8.53 1.21 -2.69
C VAL A 255 7.48 1.91 -1.84
N GLY A 256 6.70 2.78 -2.48
CA GLY A 256 5.73 3.63 -1.81
C GLY A 256 4.50 2.88 -1.28
N VAL A 257 4.01 3.34 -0.14
CA VAL A 257 2.75 2.92 0.47
C VAL A 257 1.68 3.97 0.15
N ARG A 258 0.70 3.59 -0.67
CA ARG A 258 -0.45 4.42 -1.07
C ARG A 258 -1.75 3.63 -0.87
N PRO A 259 -2.23 3.54 0.38
CA PRO A 259 -3.29 2.61 0.73
C PRO A 259 -4.69 3.13 0.39
N LEU A 260 -5.62 2.18 0.37
CA LEU A 260 -7.06 2.36 0.42
C LEU A 260 -7.58 2.13 1.85
N MET A 261 -8.72 2.74 2.15
CA MET A 261 -9.51 2.46 3.35
C MET A 261 -10.98 2.75 3.08
N ASN A 262 -11.87 2.14 3.85
CA ASN A 262 -13.31 2.37 3.74
C ASN A 262 -13.83 3.01 5.04
N LEU A 263 -14.58 4.10 4.93
CA LEU A 263 -15.21 4.79 6.05
C LEU A 263 -16.73 4.76 5.90
N ASP A 264 -17.45 4.90 7.02
CA ASP A 264 -18.90 5.06 7.00
C ASP A 264 -19.31 6.26 6.12
N ALA A 265 -20.24 6.04 5.19
CA ALA A 265 -20.77 7.12 4.36
C ALA A 265 -21.51 8.19 5.18
N GLY A 266 -21.99 7.85 6.37
CA GLY A 266 -22.64 8.76 7.31
C GLY A 266 -21.69 9.66 8.11
N THR A 267 -20.37 9.43 8.01
CA THR A 267 -19.35 10.23 8.70
C THR A 267 -19.52 11.73 8.43
N GLN A 268 -19.49 12.54 9.49
CA GLN A 268 -19.58 13.98 9.36
C GLN A 268 -18.26 14.55 8.88
N VAL A 269 -18.37 15.51 7.96
CA VAL A 269 -17.22 16.25 7.44
C VAL A 269 -17.51 17.75 7.39
N GLU A 270 -16.47 18.53 7.61
CA GLU A 270 -16.47 19.99 7.52
C GLU A 270 -15.42 20.42 6.50
N GLY A 271 -15.84 21.22 5.52
CA GLY A 271 -14.95 21.78 4.52
C GLY A 271 -14.37 23.12 4.96
N ASP A 272 -13.21 23.48 4.41
CA ASP A 272 -12.49 24.72 4.72
C ASP A 272 -12.98 25.95 3.92
N GLY A 273 -13.94 25.76 2.99
CA GLY A 273 -14.51 26.81 2.14
C GLY A 273 -13.56 27.40 1.10
N GLN A 274 -12.39 26.79 0.86
CA GLN A 274 -11.40 27.26 -0.12
C GLN A 274 -11.64 26.69 -1.52
N ILE A 275 -10.95 27.25 -2.52
CA ILE A 275 -10.81 26.57 -3.82
C ILE A 275 -9.95 25.32 -3.63
N ASP A 276 -10.37 24.19 -4.19
CA ASP A 276 -9.80 22.86 -3.91
C ASP A 276 -9.95 22.43 -2.43
N GLU A 277 -11.13 22.74 -1.87
CA GLU A 277 -11.55 22.46 -0.50
C GLU A 277 -11.11 21.07 0.00
N THR A 278 -10.52 21.05 1.18
CA THR A 278 -10.23 19.82 1.91
C THR A 278 -11.24 19.64 3.05
N TYR A 279 -11.88 18.47 3.07
CA TYR A 279 -12.88 18.12 4.08
C TYR A 279 -12.23 17.42 5.27
N THR A 280 -12.38 17.97 6.46
CA THR A 280 -11.91 17.35 7.71
C THR A 280 -13.01 16.49 8.31
N ILE A 281 -12.66 15.29 8.76
CA ILE A 281 -13.57 14.41 9.52
C ILE A 281 -13.75 14.96 10.94
N VAL A 282 -15.01 15.07 11.39
CA VAL A 282 -15.40 15.62 12.71
C VAL A 282 -16.31 14.70 13.50
#